data_AF-A0A090VMW9-F1
#
_entry.id   AF-A0A090VMW9-F1
#
_cell.length_a   1.000
_cell.length_b   1.000
_cell.length_c   1.000
_cell.angle_alpha   90.00
_cell.angle_beta   90.00
_cell.angle_gamma   90.00
#
_symmetry.space_group_name_H-M   'P 1'
#
loop_
_entity.id
_entity.type
_entity.pdbx_description
1 polymer ?
#
loop_
_entity_poly.entity_id
_entity_poly.type
_entity_poly.pdbx_seq_one_letter_code
_entity_poly.pdbx_strand_id
1 'polypeptide(L)'
;MSGILDLLSSDLGKSIISGVAGSTGNDADKTGSVLTMALPVLMKAMQRNAATPEGAAGLMGAIQSKQDGNILDNLGGLFSGGVDDAVKNDGEKILGHVLGAKQSGVEQVIGQKSGLDAGSVANILKVAAPILMGVLGNQAKQQNVSDSNGIGNLLGGLLGGSSADKEQSFLESILDADGDGSVVDDVAGMVLGSANKSGGIGGLLGGLFGK
;
A
#
# COMPACT_ATOMS: atom_id res chain seq x y z
N MET A 1 -1.93 16.65 9.14
CA MET A 1 -2.41 16.21 7.82
C MET A 1 -3.22 14.96 8.07
N SER A 2 -4.41 14.87 7.49
CA SER A 2 -5.20 13.63 7.56
C SER A 2 -4.43 12.54 6.82
N GLY A 3 -4.20 11.40 7.47
CA GLY A 3 -3.58 10.25 6.81
C GLY A 3 -4.50 9.68 5.73
N ILE A 4 -3.98 8.76 4.91
CA ILE A 4 -4.83 8.09 3.90
C ILE A 4 -6.01 7.36 4.52
N LEU A 5 -5.85 6.84 5.74
CA LEU A 5 -6.89 6.11 6.45
C LEU A 5 -7.99 7.05 6.96
N ASP A 6 -7.60 8.27 7.34
CA ASP A 6 -8.56 9.32 7.68
C ASP A 6 -9.36 9.74 6.44
N LEU A 7 -8.71 9.80 5.27
CA LEU A 7 -9.38 10.07 4.00
C LEU A 7 -10.38 8.96 3.65
N LEU A 8 -10.02 7.68 3.82
CA LEU A 8 -10.96 6.57 3.62
C LEU A 8 -12.16 6.64 4.56
N SER A 9 -11.95 7.11 5.80
CA SER A 9 -13.00 7.27 6.80
C SER A 9 -13.90 8.49 6.54
N SER A 10 -13.47 9.42 5.69
CA SER A 10 -14.24 10.61 5.30
C SER A 10 -15.40 10.27 4.35
N ASP A 11 -16.30 11.23 4.12
CA ASP A 11 -17.41 11.04 3.18
C ASP A 11 -16.94 10.85 1.73
N LEU A 12 -15.81 11.46 1.36
CA LEU A 12 -15.13 11.19 0.09
C LEU A 12 -14.68 9.73 0.03
N GLY A 13 -14.04 9.24 1.09
CA GLY A 13 -13.58 7.84 1.19
C GLY A 13 -14.74 6.84 1.10
N LYS A 14 -15.84 7.09 1.81
CA LYS A 14 -17.06 6.26 1.72
C LYS A 14 -17.67 6.25 0.32
N SER A 15 -17.65 7.39 -0.37
CA SER A 15 -18.12 7.51 -1.76
C SER A 15 -17.25 6.70 -2.72
N ILE A 16 -15.93 6.75 -2.53
CA ILE A 16 -14.97 5.93 -3.30
C ILE A 16 -15.22 4.44 -3.03
N ILE A 17 -15.32 4.02 -1.77
CA ILE A 17 -15.57 2.62 -1.41
C ILE A 17 -16.86 2.12 -2.07
N SER A 18 -17.94 2.89 -1.95
CA SER A 18 -19.25 2.52 -2.52
C SER A 18 -19.21 2.43 -4.05
N GLY A 19 -18.55 3.39 -4.71
CA GLY A 19 -18.42 3.40 -6.16
C GLY A 19 -17.53 2.28 -6.70
N VAL A 20 -16.41 1.99 -6.03
CA VAL A 20 -15.52 0.88 -6.38
C VAL A 20 -16.22 -0.47 -6.16
N ALA A 21 -16.92 -0.62 -5.04
CA ALA A 21 -17.71 -1.82 -4.74
C ALA A 21 -18.77 -2.06 -5.82
N GLY A 22 -19.58 -1.04 -6.13
CA GLY A 22 -20.61 -1.12 -7.15
C GLY A 22 -20.08 -1.39 -8.56
N SER A 23 -18.97 -0.74 -8.94
CA SER A 23 -18.38 -0.91 -10.28
C SER A 23 -17.66 -2.25 -10.48
N THR A 24 -17.20 -2.87 -9.38
CA THR A 24 -16.51 -4.17 -9.43
C THR A 24 -17.41 -5.34 -9.03
N GLY A 25 -18.65 -5.08 -8.61
CA GLY A 25 -19.60 -6.11 -8.19
C GLY A 25 -19.27 -6.74 -6.84
N ASN A 26 -18.51 -6.05 -6.00
CA ASN A 26 -18.09 -6.53 -4.68
C ASN A 26 -18.90 -5.91 -3.54
N ASP A 27 -18.85 -6.56 -2.38
CA ASP A 27 -19.41 -6.03 -1.15
C ASP A 27 -18.64 -4.78 -0.67
N ALA A 28 -19.36 -3.78 -0.15
CA ALA A 28 -18.78 -2.51 0.25
C ALA A 28 -17.85 -2.65 1.46
N ASP A 29 -18.18 -3.51 2.43
CA ASP A 29 -17.36 -3.72 3.62
C ASP A 29 -16.06 -4.45 3.28
N LYS A 30 -16.16 -5.47 2.41
CA LYS A 30 -14.97 -6.17 1.88
C LYS A 30 -14.11 -5.25 1.01
N THR A 31 -14.72 -4.43 0.17
CA THR A 31 -14.00 -3.45 -0.66
C THR A 31 -13.29 -2.42 0.21
N GLY A 32 -13.96 -1.91 1.25
CA GLY A 32 -13.35 -1.03 2.25
C GLY A 32 -12.13 -1.69 2.90
N SER A 33 -12.26 -2.96 3.31
CA SER A 33 -11.15 -3.73 3.87
C SER A 33 -9.97 -3.86 2.91
N VAL A 34 -10.22 -4.14 1.62
CA VAL A 34 -9.19 -4.15 0.57
C VAL A 34 -8.49 -2.81 0.47
N LEU A 35 -9.23 -1.70 0.38
CA LEU A 35 -8.65 -0.38 0.22
C LEU A 35 -7.86 0.07 1.45
N THR A 36 -8.33 -0.24 2.66
CA THR A 36 -7.59 0.03 3.91
C THR A 36 -6.24 -0.68 3.94
N MET A 37 -6.14 -1.90 3.43
CA MET A 37 -4.88 -2.64 3.36
C MET A 37 -4.01 -2.24 2.16
N ALA A 38 -4.63 -2.02 1.01
CA ALA A 38 -3.93 -1.84 -0.26
C ALA A 38 -3.34 -0.43 -0.42
N LEU A 39 -4.05 0.61 0.02
CA LEU A 39 -3.59 1.98 -0.22
C LEU A 39 -2.25 2.29 0.49
N PRO A 40 -2.02 1.88 1.75
CA PRO A 40 -0.70 2.00 2.37
C PRO A 40 0.39 1.24 1.60
N VAL A 41 0.11 0.02 1.12
CA VAL A 41 1.05 -0.79 0.31
C VAL A 41 1.40 -0.07 -1.00
N LEU A 42 0.40 0.44 -1.71
CA LEU A 42 0.58 1.17 -2.97
C LEU A 42 1.41 2.44 -2.76
N MET A 43 1.14 3.21 -1.71
CA MET A 43 1.91 4.42 -1.41
C MET A 43 3.35 4.12 -0.99
N LYS A 44 3.58 3.06 -0.19
CA LYS A 44 4.93 2.62 0.16
C LYS A 44 5.70 2.16 -1.09
N ALA A 45 5.03 1.45 -2.00
CA ALA A 45 5.62 1.06 -3.28
C ALA A 45 5.93 2.27 -4.17
N MET A 46 5.03 3.26 -4.25
CA MET A 46 5.29 4.54 -4.93
C MET A 46 6.47 5.29 -4.31
N GLN A 47 6.55 5.34 -2.98
CA GLN A 47 7.64 5.98 -2.25
C GLN A 47 8.98 5.30 -2.55
N ARG A 48 8.99 3.96 -2.61
CA ARG A 48 10.17 3.19 -2.99
C ARG A 48 10.59 3.48 -4.43
N ASN A 49 9.64 3.55 -5.36
CA ASN A 49 9.95 3.88 -6.76
C ASN A 49 10.48 5.31 -6.90
N ALA A 50 9.90 6.25 -6.13
CA ALA A 50 10.35 7.64 -6.05
C ALA A 50 11.71 7.83 -5.36
N ALA A 51 12.30 6.79 -4.79
CA ALA A 51 13.67 6.85 -4.25
C ALA A 51 14.75 6.90 -5.35
N THR A 52 14.37 6.58 -6.60
CA THR A 52 15.25 6.73 -7.78
C THR A 52 14.87 7.98 -8.59
N PRO A 53 15.84 8.67 -9.23
CA PRO A 53 15.53 9.83 -10.08
C PRO A 53 14.52 9.51 -11.18
N GLU A 54 14.68 8.35 -11.84
CA GLU A 54 13.82 7.91 -12.94
C GLU A 54 12.41 7.59 -12.45
N GLY A 55 12.28 6.84 -11.34
CA GLY A 55 10.99 6.51 -10.77
C GLY A 55 10.26 7.73 -10.21
N ALA A 56 10.99 8.68 -9.62
CA ALA A 56 10.41 9.93 -9.15
C ALA A 56 9.93 10.81 -10.32
N ALA A 57 10.70 10.90 -11.41
CA ALA A 57 10.30 11.63 -12.61
C ALA A 57 9.06 10.98 -13.27
N GLY A 58 9.03 9.64 -13.35
CA GLY A 58 7.89 8.89 -13.87
C GLY A 58 6.62 9.11 -13.02
N LEU A 59 6.75 9.00 -11.70
CA LEU A 59 5.65 9.24 -10.78
C LEU A 59 5.18 10.71 -10.84
N MET A 60 6.11 11.66 -10.89
CA MET A 60 5.79 13.08 -11.07
C MET A 60 5.02 13.32 -12.37
N GLY A 61 5.47 12.76 -13.49
CA GLY A 61 4.78 12.88 -14.77
C GLY A 61 3.37 12.28 -14.72
N ALA A 62 3.21 11.13 -14.06
CA ALA A 62 1.90 10.49 -13.90
C ALA A 62 0.98 11.32 -12.99
N ILE A 63 1.49 11.87 -11.89
CA ILE A 63 0.73 12.75 -10.99
C ILE A 63 0.33 14.03 -11.72
N GLN A 64 1.26 14.70 -12.42
CA GLN A 64 0.99 15.91 -13.21
C GLN A 64 -0.03 15.67 -14.32
N SER A 65 0.04 14.53 -15.01
CA SER A 65 -0.94 14.16 -16.04
C SER A 65 -2.34 13.86 -15.47
N LYS A 66 -2.46 13.68 -14.15
CA LYS A 66 -3.71 13.45 -13.42
C LYS A 66 -4.11 14.65 -12.53
N GLN A 67 -3.40 15.79 -12.63
CA GLN A 67 -3.66 17.01 -11.84
C GLN A 67 -4.94 17.75 -12.20
N ASP A 68 -5.61 17.36 -13.30
CA ASP A 68 -6.84 18.03 -13.73
C ASP A 68 -8.02 17.82 -12.77
N GLY A 69 -7.88 17.02 -11.70
CA GLY A 69 -8.89 16.90 -10.63
C GLY A 69 -10.22 16.25 -11.04
N ASN A 70 -10.44 16.13 -12.36
CA ASN A 70 -11.67 15.69 -12.99
C ASN A 70 -12.20 14.36 -12.44
N ILE A 71 -11.32 13.43 -12.05
CA ILE A 71 -11.78 12.12 -11.54
C ILE A 71 -12.42 12.22 -10.15
N LEU A 72 -11.91 13.11 -9.28
CA LEU A 72 -12.45 13.30 -7.93
C LEU A 72 -13.69 14.20 -7.96
N ASP A 73 -13.66 15.23 -8.79
CA ASP A 73 -14.77 16.15 -8.95
C ASP A 73 -15.96 15.49 -9.67
N ASN A 74 -15.71 14.42 -10.44
CA ASN A 74 -16.72 13.68 -11.20
C ASN A 74 -16.80 12.19 -10.82
N LEU A 75 -16.65 11.84 -9.53
CA LEU A 75 -16.86 10.45 -9.08
C LEU A 75 -18.26 9.93 -9.42
N GLY A 76 -19.27 10.81 -9.34
CA GLY A 76 -20.63 10.46 -9.74
C GLY A 76 -20.72 10.04 -11.22
N GLY A 77 -20.09 10.78 -12.13
CA GLY A 77 -20.01 10.42 -13.54
C GLY A 77 -19.13 9.21 -13.81
N LEU A 78 -18.03 9.04 -13.07
CA LEU A 78 -17.13 7.89 -13.18
C LEU A 78 -17.86 6.56 -12.89
N PHE A 79 -18.73 6.55 -11.90
CA PHE A 79 -19.46 5.34 -11.50
C PHE A 79 -20.85 5.23 -12.18
N SER A 80 -21.36 6.31 -12.78
CA SER A 80 -22.63 6.33 -13.49
C SER A 80 -22.50 5.58 -14.82
N GLY A 81 -23.14 4.41 -14.91
CA GLY A 81 -23.09 3.56 -16.11
C GLY A 81 -21.92 2.56 -16.14
N GLY A 82 -21.13 2.51 -15.06
CA GLY A 82 -19.94 1.67 -14.95
C GLY A 82 -18.65 2.42 -15.28
N VAL A 83 -17.53 1.89 -14.78
CA VAL A 83 -16.21 2.51 -14.98
C VAL A 83 -15.68 2.19 -16.37
N ASP A 84 -15.32 3.24 -17.11
CA ASP A 84 -14.75 3.16 -18.45
C ASP A 84 -13.51 2.27 -18.52
N ASP A 85 -13.35 1.56 -19.63
CA ASP A 85 -12.18 0.71 -19.86
C ASP A 85 -10.88 1.51 -19.91
N ALA A 86 -10.93 2.78 -20.33
CA ALA A 86 -9.78 3.68 -20.28
C ALA A 86 -9.25 3.86 -18.84
N VAL A 87 -10.16 4.03 -17.87
CA VAL A 87 -9.79 4.17 -16.45
C VAL A 87 -9.23 2.86 -15.91
N LYS A 88 -9.84 1.72 -16.23
CA LYS A 88 -9.33 0.40 -15.82
C LYS A 88 -7.95 0.11 -16.41
N ASN A 89 -7.74 0.43 -17.68
CA ASN A 89 -6.45 0.27 -18.37
C ASN A 89 -5.38 1.17 -17.76
N ASP A 90 -5.73 2.40 -17.40
CA ASP A 90 -4.84 3.29 -16.67
C ASP A 90 -4.49 2.73 -15.30
N GLY A 91 -5.47 2.18 -14.58
CA GLY A 91 -5.24 1.51 -13.31
C GLY A 91 -4.30 0.32 -13.41
N GLU A 92 -4.48 -0.53 -14.42
CA GLU A 92 -3.59 -1.66 -14.68
C GLU A 92 -2.15 -1.20 -14.96
N LYS A 93 -1.98 -0.14 -15.77
CA LYS A 93 -0.66 0.46 -15.99
C LYS A 93 -0.05 0.99 -14.69
N ILE A 94 -0.82 1.73 -13.88
CA ILE A 94 -0.35 2.27 -12.61
C ILE A 94 0.11 1.13 -11.70
N LEU A 95 -0.71 0.09 -11.53
CA LEU A 95 -0.35 -1.06 -10.70
C LEU A 95 0.91 -1.77 -11.22
N GLY A 96 1.03 -1.96 -12.53
CA GLY A 96 2.22 -2.56 -13.14
C GLY A 96 3.49 -1.75 -12.91
N HIS A 97 3.43 -0.42 -12.92
CA HIS A 97 4.60 0.42 -12.62
C HIS A 97 4.90 0.50 -11.12
N VAL A 98 3.87 0.54 -10.29
CA VAL A 98 4.00 0.71 -8.84
C VAL A 98 4.44 -0.59 -8.16
N LEU A 99 3.72 -1.68 -8.42
CA LEU A 99 3.94 -2.97 -7.79
C LEU A 99 4.84 -3.89 -8.62
N GLY A 100 4.83 -3.77 -9.95
CA GLY A 100 5.64 -4.62 -10.83
C GLY A 100 5.35 -6.10 -10.61
N ALA A 101 6.42 -6.90 -10.47
CA ALA A 101 6.32 -8.33 -10.21
C ALA A 101 5.58 -8.68 -8.90
N LYS A 102 5.55 -7.76 -7.92
CA LYS A 102 4.92 -7.95 -6.61
C LYS A 102 3.39 -7.90 -6.66
N GLN A 103 2.82 -7.43 -7.76
CA GLN A 103 1.37 -7.21 -7.88
C GLN A 103 0.57 -8.47 -7.50
N SER A 104 0.93 -9.63 -8.05
CA SER A 104 0.21 -10.87 -7.79
C SER A 104 0.29 -11.31 -6.32
N GLY A 105 1.46 -11.15 -5.68
CA GLY A 105 1.64 -11.48 -4.27
C GLY A 105 0.81 -10.56 -3.37
N VAL A 106 0.79 -9.26 -3.67
CA VAL A 106 -0.03 -8.27 -2.96
C VAL A 106 -1.51 -8.62 -3.08
N GLU A 107 -2.00 -8.91 -4.28
CA GLU A 107 -3.39 -9.30 -4.54
C GLU A 107 -3.79 -10.57 -3.78
N GLN A 108 -2.90 -11.56 -3.72
CA GLN A 108 -3.14 -12.81 -2.98
C GLN A 108 -3.23 -12.59 -1.47
N VAL A 109 -2.26 -11.87 -0.88
CA VAL A 109 -2.25 -11.62 0.57
C VAL A 109 -3.47 -10.81 0.99
N ILE A 110 -3.80 -9.76 0.23
CA ILE A 110 -4.97 -8.93 0.50
C ILE A 110 -6.26 -9.73 0.31
N GLY A 111 -6.34 -10.60 -0.70
CA GLY A 111 -7.49 -11.48 -0.91
C GLY A 111 -7.73 -12.39 0.28
N GLN A 112 -6.69 -13.06 0.78
CA GLN A 112 -6.77 -13.92 1.97
C GLN A 112 -7.26 -13.17 3.21
N LYS A 113 -6.83 -11.91 3.39
CA LYS A 113 -7.22 -11.10 4.56
C LYS A 113 -8.61 -10.47 4.44
N SER A 114 -9.02 -10.09 3.24
CA SER A 114 -10.33 -9.47 2.97
C SER A 114 -11.45 -10.49 2.73
N GLY A 115 -11.11 -11.77 2.52
CA GLY A 115 -12.08 -12.80 2.15
C GLY A 115 -12.61 -12.63 0.73
N LEU A 116 -11.77 -12.13 -0.18
CA LEU A 116 -12.01 -12.02 -1.62
C LEU A 116 -10.95 -12.85 -2.37
N ASP A 117 -11.28 -13.29 -3.58
CA ASP A 117 -10.28 -13.89 -4.45
C ASP A 117 -9.33 -12.83 -5.05
N ALA A 118 -8.15 -13.25 -5.48
CA ALA A 118 -7.14 -12.34 -6.02
C ALA A 118 -7.61 -11.58 -7.27
N GLY A 119 -8.50 -12.15 -8.09
CA GLY A 119 -9.05 -11.48 -9.28
C GLY A 119 -10.01 -10.34 -8.89
N SER A 120 -10.86 -10.57 -7.89
CA SER A 120 -11.70 -9.52 -7.32
C SER A 120 -10.87 -8.38 -6.72
N VAL A 121 -9.81 -8.72 -5.97
CA VAL A 121 -8.86 -7.72 -5.45
C VAL A 121 -8.19 -6.97 -6.60
N ALA A 122 -7.69 -7.65 -7.62
CA ALA A 122 -7.08 -7.02 -8.79
C ALA A 122 -8.03 -6.02 -9.46
N ASN A 123 -9.31 -6.38 -9.64
CA ASN A 123 -10.32 -5.48 -10.21
C ASN A 123 -10.59 -4.26 -9.33
N ILE A 124 -10.69 -4.43 -8.01
CA ILE A 124 -10.81 -3.33 -7.05
C ILE A 124 -9.62 -2.38 -7.18
N LEU A 125 -8.39 -2.92 -7.20
CA LEU A 125 -7.18 -2.12 -7.30
C LEU A 125 -7.09 -1.38 -8.65
N LYS A 126 -7.51 -2.01 -9.75
CA LYS A 126 -7.53 -1.37 -11.09
C LYS A 126 -8.44 -0.14 -11.12
N VAL A 127 -9.58 -0.16 -10.45
CA VAL A 127 -10.46 1.01 -10.37
C VAL A 127 -9.94 2.04 -9.35
N ALA A 128 -9.37 1.58 -8.24
CA ALA A 128 -8.92 2.44 -7.15
C ALA A 128 -7.61 3.18 -7.44
N ALA A 129 -6.67 2.59 -8.20
CA ALA A 129 -5.35 3.16 -8.43
C ALA A 129 -5.39 4.54 -9.15
N PRO A 130 -6.20 4.75 -10.21
CA PRO A 130 -6.37 6.08 -10.82
C PRO A 130 -6.96 7.11 -9.86
N ILE A 131 -7.87 6.70 -8.97
CA ILE A 131 -8.48 7.59 -7.96
C ILE A 131 -7.42 8.00 -6.93
N LEU A 132 -6.62 7.05 -6.44
CA LEU A 132 -5.48 7.34 -5.56
C LEU A 132 -4.51 8.33 -6.22
N MET A 133 -4.19 8.16 -7.51
CA MET A 133 -3.36 9.10 -8.25
C MET A 133 -3.99 10.49 -8.34
N GLY A 134 -5.31 10.57 -8.52
CA GLY A 134 -6.04 11.84 -8.47
C GLY A 134 -5.96 12.53 -7.10
N VAL A 135 -6.10 11.77 -6.01
CA VAL A 135 -5.93 12.28 -4.64
C VAL A 135 -4.52 12.81 -4.41
N LEU A 136 -3.51 12.04 -4.81
CA LEU A 136 -2.11 12.46 -4.72
C LEU A 136 -1.83 13.69 -5.58
N GLY A 137 -2.39 13.79 -6.78
CA GLY A 137 -2.28 14.96 -7.64
C GLY A 137 -2.90 16.22 -7.04
N ASN A 138 -4.09 16.10 -6.44
CA ASN A 138 -4.71 17.22 -5.73
C ASN A 138 -3.86 17.65 -4.53
N GLN A 139 -3.35 16.69 -3.74
CA GLN A 139 -2.52 16.98 -2.58
C GLN A 139 -1.17 17.61 -2.98
N ALA A 140 -0.53 17.11 -4.04
CA ALA A 140 0.68 17.68 -4.61
C ALA A 140 0.46 19.13 -5.08
N LYS A 141 -0.67 19.39 -5.75
CA LYS A 141 -1.07 20.74 -6.18
C LYS A 141 -1.28 21.68 -5.00
N GLN A 142 -2.02 21.25 -3.97
CA GLN A 142 -2.26 22.04 -2.76
C GLN A 142 -0.95 22.38 -2.01
N GLN A 143 0.01 21.47 -2.02
CA GLN A 143 1.31 21.65 -1.38
C GLN A 143 2.37 22.28 -2.29
N ASN A 144 2.03 22.66 -3.52
CA ASN A 144 2.95 23.20 -4.53
C ASN A 144 4.18 22.29 -4.76
N VAL A 145 3.98 20.98 -4.69
CA VAL A 145 5.02 19.98 -4.98
C VAL A 145 5.33 20.03 -6.47
N SER A 146 6.57 20.40 -6.79
CA SER A 146 7.05 20.57 -8.16
C SER A 146 8.29 19.73 -8.48
N ASP A 147 8.85 19.04 -7.48
CA ASP A 147 10.08 18.28 -7.59
C ASP A 147 9.98 16.87 -6.97
N SER A 148 10.90 15.99 -7.36
CA SER A 148 10.97 14.60 -6.93
C SER A 148 11.08 14.42 -5.41
N ASN A 149 11.81 15.32 -4.74
CA ASN A 149 11.95 15.27 -3.28
C ASN A 149 10.64 15.63 -2.58
N GLY A 150 9.90 16.61 -3.12
CA GLY A 150 8.58 16.98 -2.62
C GLY A 150 7.57 15.83 -2.68
N ILE A 151 7.63 14.97 -3.71
CA ILE A 151 6.78 13.77 -3.79
C ILE A 151 7.10 12.77 -2.67
N GLY A 152 8.38 12.49 -2.44
CA GLY A 152 8.79 11.58 -1.37
C GLY A 152 8.29 12.05 0.00
N ASN A 153 8.44 13.36 0.27
CA ASN A 153 7.96 13.99 1.50
C ASN A 153 6.44 13.95 1.62
N LEU A 154 5.72 14.17 0.52
CA LEU A 154 4.27 14.08 0.46
C LEU A 154 3.79 12.66 0.79
N LEU A 155 4.34 11.64 0.13
CA LEU A 155 3.99 10.24 0.36
C LEU A 155 4.32 9.83 1.81
N GLY A 156 5.48 10.22 2.31
CA GLY A 156 5.88 9.98 3.70
C GLY A 156 4.96 10.67 4.71
N GLY A 157 4.51 11.89 4.43
CA GLY A 157 3.56 12.62 5.29
C GLY A 157 2.16 12.02 5.30
N LEU A 158 1.70 11.45 4.18
CA LEU A 158 0.42 10.75 4.08
C LEU A 158 0.45 9.36 4.75
N LEU A 159 1.60 8.67 4.71
CA LEU A 159 1.79 7.38 5.35
C LEU A 159 2.03 7.52 6.87
N GLY A 160 2.78 8.54 7.30
CA GLY A 160 3.21 8.75 8.68
C GLY A 160 2.13 9.29 9.64
N GLY A 161 0.89 9.45 9.18
CA GLY A 161 -0.26 9.78 10.05
C GLY A 161 -0.80 8.60 10.87
N SER A 162 -0.43 7.36 10.51
CA SER A 162 -0.85 6.13 11.20
C SER A 162 0.39 5.40 11.74
N SER A 163 0.29 4.89 12.96
CA SER A 163 1.38 4.42 13.82
C SER A 163 2.45 3.57 13.10
N ALA A 164 3.60 4.19 12.82
CA ALA A 164 4.55 3.74 11.80
C ALA A 164 5.27 2.41 12.06
N ASP A 165 5.49 1.99 13.32
CA ASP A 165 6.48 0.92 13.55
C ASP A 165 5.99 -0.51 13.23
N LYS A 166 4.72 -0.84 13.54
CA LYS A 166 4.18 -2.20 13.29
C LYS A 166 3.62 -2.38 11.90
N GLU A 167 3.03 -1.33 11.34
CA GLU A 167 2.44 -1.37 10.01
C GLU A 167 3.54 -1.38 8.94
N GLN A 168 4.64 -0.66 9.16
CA GLN A 168 5.79 -0.67 8.24
C GLN A 168 6.37 -2.08 8.02
N SER A 169 6.52 -2.88 9.09
CA SER A 169 7.03 -4.27 8.98
C SER A 169 6.06 -5.18 8.20
N PHE A 170 4.76 -4.98 8.33
CA PHE A 170 3.75 -5.67 7.52
C PHE A 170 3.79 -5.26 6.05
N LEU A 171 3.92 -3.96 5.77
CA LEU A 171 4.02 -3.44 4.39
C LEU A 171 5.31 -3.92 3.72
N GLU A 172 6.42 -3.94 4.46
CA GLU A 172 7.71 -4.41 3.97
C GLU A 172 7.68 -5.91 3.71
N SER A 173 7.11 -6.73 4.61
CA SER A 173 7.00 -8.18 4.39
C SER A 173 6.06 -8.57 3.24
N ILE A 174 4.99 -7.81 2.99
CA ILE A 174 4.13 -8.01 1.81
C ILE A 174 4.86 -7.66 0.52
N LEU A 175 5.59 -6.54 0.52
CA LEU A 175 6.32 -6.12 -0.66
C LEU A 175 7.53 -7.02 -0.90
N ASP A 176 8.25 -7.44 0.13
CA ASP A 176 9.50 -8.21 0.02
C ASP A 176 9.30 -9.72 -0.28
N ALA A 177 8.06 -10.16 -0.40
CA ALA A 177 7.72 -11.55 -0.71
C ALA A 177 8.24 -12.06 -2.09
N ASP A 178 8.85 -11.21 -2.93
CA ASP A 178 9.47 -11.59 -4.21
C ASP A 178 11.02 -11.66 -4.20
N GLY A 179 11.67 -11.51 -3.05
CA GLY A 179 12.95 -12.17 -2.77
C GLY A 179 14.25 -11.37 -2.92
N ASP A 180 14.56 -10.49 -1.95
CA ASP A 180 15.96 -10.15 -1.63
C ASP A 180 16.41 -10.44 -0.18
N GLY A 181 15.49 -10.79 0.73
CA GLY A 181 15.80 -11.71 1.82
C GLY A 181 15.13 -11.41 3.15
N SER A 182 14.69 -12.51 3.80
CA SER A 182 14.46 -12.69 5.25
C SER A 182 13.02 -12.88 5.74
N VAL A 183 12.08 -13.32 4.89
CA VAL A 183 10.74 -13.69 5.40
C VAL A 183 10.73 -14.95 6.30
N VAL A 184 11.79 -15.76 6.29
CA VAL A 184 11.93 -16.92 7.19
C VAL A 184 12.64 -16.54 8.50
N ASP A 185 13.58 -15.60 8.48
CA ASP A 185 14.41 -15.28 9.65
C ASP A 185 13.61 -14.45 10.68
N ASP A 186 12.76 -13.53 10.21
CA ASP A 186 11.98 -12.65 11.10
C ASP A 186 10.73 -13.32 11.68
N VAL A 187 10.10 -14.24 10.94
CA VAL A 187 8.94 -14.99 11.43
C VAL A 187 9.38 -16.14 12.33
N ALA A 188 10.52 -16.78 12.04
CA ALA A 188 11.16 -17.70 12.99
C ALA A 188 11.66 -16.96 14.23
N GLY A 189 12.16 -15.73 14.10
CA GLY A 189 12.54 -14.87 15.21
C GLY A 189 11.37 -14.48 16.12
N MET A 190 10.17 -14.23 15.57
CA MET A 190 9.00 -13.80 16.35
C MET A 190 8.22 -14.97 16.97
N VAL A 191 8.20 -16.15 16.33
CA VAL A 191 7.56 -17.38 16.86
C VAL A 191 8.50 -18.20 17.77
N LEU A 192 9.81 -18.09 17.60
CA LEU A 192 10.81 -18.84 18.39
C LEU A 192 11.59 -17.96 19.38
N GLY A 193 11.48 -16.62 19.29
CA GLY A 193 12.25 -15.67 20.10
C GLY A 193 11.71 -15.38 21.50
N SER A 194 10.57 -15.96 21.88
CA SER A 194 10.04 -15.83 23.26
C SER A 194 10.34 -17.04 24.15
N ALA A 195 11.26 -17.92 23.73
CA ALA A 195 11.63 -19.11 24.49
C ALA A 195 13.10 -19.55 24.33
N ASN A 196 14.09 -18.64 24.27
CA ASN A 196 15.45 -19.03 24.72
C ASN A 196 16.36 -17.85 25.06
N LYS A 197 16.14 -17.25 26.24
CA LYS A 197 17.22 -16.61 26.99
C LYS A 197 16.98 -16.82 28.48
N SER A 198 16.84 -18.10 28.85
CA SER A 198 16.79 -18.52 30.25
C SER A 198 18.16 -19.03 30.66
N GLY A 199 18.75 -18.34 31.62
CA GLY A 199 19.59 -18.95 32.65
C GLY A 199 20.80 -19.77 32.20
N GLY A 200 21.92 -19.11 31.93
CA GLY A 200 23.25 -19.71 32.06
C GLY A 200 23.57 -20.00 33.54
N ILE A 201 22.90 -20.98 34.13
CA ILE A 201 23.15 -21.58 35.45
C ILE A 201 23.53 -23.05 35.21
N GLY A 202 24.72 -23.28 34.66
CA GLY A 202 25.18 -24.63 34.26
C GLY A 202 26.69 -24.85 34.28
N GLY A 203 27.48 -23.94 34.85
CA GLY A 203 28.94 -24.08 34.99
C GLY A 203 29.38 -24.67 36.33
N LEU A 204 28.66 -25.66 36.87
CA LEU A 204 29.07 -26.45 38.03
C LEU A 204 29.98 -27.61 37.57
N LEU A 205 31.19 -27.34 37.07
CA LEU A 205 32.21 -28.37 36.79
C LEU A 205 33.65 -27.84 36.97
N GLY A 206 33.88 -26.98 37.96
CA GLY A 206 35.18 -26.33 38.22
C GLY A 206 35.88 -26.75 39.51
N GLY A 207 35.56 -27.90 40.08
CA GLY A 207 36.24 -28.43 41.27
C GLY A 207 36.74 -29.85 41.05
N LEU A 208 37.95 -30.11 41.55
CA LEU A 208 38.37 -31.41 42.08
C LEU A 208 39.21 -32.36 41.21
N PHE A 209 40.14 -31.90 40.35
CA PHE A 209 41.31 -32.72 40.00
C PHE A 209 42.55 -31.89 39.61
N GLY A 210 43.57 -31.91 40.49
CA GLY A 210 44.98 -31.87 40.06
C GLY A 210 45.77 -30.57 40.31
N LYS A 211 46.16 -30.28 41.56
CA LYS A 211 47.50 -30.56 42.14
C LYS A 211 47.60 -29.92 43.52
#